data_AF-A0A8D3BDX5-F1
#
_entry.id   AF-A0A8D3BDX5-F1
#
_cell.length_a   1.000
_cell.length_b   1.000
_cell.length_c   1.000
_cell.angle_alpha   90.00
_cell.angle_beta   90.00
_cell.angle_gamma   90.00
#
_symmetry.space_group_name_H-M   'P 1'
#
loop_
_entity.id
_entity.type
_entity.pdbx_description
1 polymer ?
#
loop_
_entity_poly.entity_id
_entity_poly.type
_entity_poly.pdbx_seq_one_letter_code
_entity_poly.pdbx_strand_id
1 'polypeptide(L)'
;MIHSLFLVNASGDIFLEKHWKSVVSRSVCDYFFEAQERATEPENVPPVIPTPHHYLISVLRHRIYFVAVIQSEVPPLFVIEFLHRVVDTFQDYFGVCTEAAIKDNVVVVYELLEEMLDNGFPLATESNILKELIKPPTILRTMVNTITGSTNVGEQLPTGQLSVVPWRRTGVKYTNNEAYFDVVEEIDGTYTFDPVTKMLTWDVGKINPQKLPSLKGTMSLQAGASKPDENPTINIQLKIQQMAISGLKVNRLDMYGEKYKPFKGIKYMTKAGKFQVRT
;
A
#
# COMPACT_ATOMS: atom_id res chain seq x y z
N MET A 1 0.26 23.30 2.41
CA MET A 1 1.13 22.48 1.55
C MET A 1 2.01 21.58 2.40
N ILE A 2 2.60 20.53 1.83
CA ILE A 2 3.48 19.59 2.53
C ILE A 2 4.85 20.24 2.76
N HIS A 3 5.26 20.40 4.02
CA HIS A 3 6.55 20.99 4.39
C HIS A 3 7.61 19.91 4.60
N SER A 4 7.23 18.81 5.23
CA SER A 4 8.16 17.76 5.63
C SER A 4 7.48 16.40 5.68
N LEU A 5 8.27 15.34 5.53
CA LEU A 5 7.87 13.94 5.65
C LEU A 5 8.85 13.26 6.60
N PHE A 6 8.31 12.59 7.60
CA PHE A 6 9.06 11.76 8.53
C PHE A 6 8.60 10.30 8.37
N LEU A 7 9.54 9.37 8.34
CA LEU A 7 9.28 7.94 8.36
C LEU A 7 9.64 7.40 9.75
N VAL A 8 8.64 6.81 10.39
CA VAL A 8 8.75 6.28 11.76
C VAL A 8 8.60 4.77 11.73
N ASN A 9 9.54 4.06 12.34
CA ASN A 9 9.48 2.60 12.44
C ASN A 9 8.49 2.13 13.53
N ALA A 10 8.32 0.82 13.67
CA ALA A 10 7.43 0.24 14.68
C ALA A 10 7.89 0.49 16.13
N SER A 11 9.17 0.83 16.34
CA SER A 11 9.75 1.15 17.65
C SER A 11 9.54 2.60 18.07
N GLY A 12 9.02 3.45 17.18
CA GLY A 12 8.86 4.89 17.42
C GLY A 12 10.07 5.74 17.01
N ASP A 13 11.06 5.18 16.30
CA ASP A 13 12.23 5.93 15.84
C ASP A 13 11.98 6.56 14.47
N ILE A 14 12.32 7.84 14.35
CA ILE A 14 12.42 8.53 13.05
C ILE A 14 13.72 8.10 12.38
N PHE A 15 13.61 7.27 11.34
CA PHE A 15 14.78 6.75 10.62
C PHE A 15 15.05 7.46 9.29
N LEU A 16 14.10 8.25 8.79
CA LEU A 16 14.27 9.10 7.61
C LEU A 16 13.41 10.35 7.75
N GLU A 17 13.95 11.49 7.32
CA GLU A 17 13.22 12.76 7.22
C GLU A 17 13.59 13.49 5.94
N LYS A 18 12.61 14.17 5.33
CA LYS A 18 12.78 15.04 4.17
C LYS A 18 12.00 16.33 4.37
N HIS A 19 12.66 17.46 4.14
CA HIS A 19 12.07 18.78 4.17
C HIS A 19 12.12 19.41 2.76
N TRP A 20 11.02 20.04 2.34
CA TRP A 20 10.91 20.68 1.01
C TRP A 20 10.80 22.20 1.06
N LYS A 21 10.36 22.78 2.18
CA LYS A 21 10.20 24.25 2.31
C LYS A 21 11.13 24.83 3.36
N SER A 22 10.92 24.42 4.60
CA SER A 22 11.74 24.83 5.74
C SER A 22 12.07 23.60 6.56
N VAL A 23 13.20 23.63 7.24
CA VAL A 23 13.54 22.60 8.24
C VAL A 23 12.49 22.66 9.35
N VAL A 24 11.82 21.53 9.58
CA VAL A 24 10.85 21.37 10.66
C VAL A 24 11.50 20.56 11.75
N SER A 25 11.47 21.07 12.99
CA SER A 25 12.03 20.36 14.14
C SER A 25 11.33 19.01 14.34
N ARG A 26 12.11 17.97 14.66
CA ARG A 26 11.59 16.63 15.02
C ARG A 26 10.65 16.66 16.21
N SER A 27 10.74 17.67 17.08
CA SER A 27 9.83 17.86 18.22
C SER A 27 8.36 18.05 17.80
N VAL A 28 8.09 18.36 16.52
CA VAL A 28 6.70 18.35 16.02
C VAL A 28 6.10 16.94 16.06
N CYS A 29 6.92 15.89 15.94
CA CYS A 29 6.48 14.50 15.98
C CYS A 29 6.12 14.03 17.40
N ASP A 30 6.46 14.79 18.45
CA ASP A 30 6.08 14.46 19.83
C ASP A 30 4.56 14.34 19.98
N TYR A 31 3.79 15.19 19.29
CA TYR A 31 2.33 15.10 19.23
C TYR A 31 1.83 13.82 18.54
N PHE A 32 2.58 13.32 17.56
CA PHE A 32 2.28 12.05 16.90
C PHE A 32 2.59 10.87 17.82
N PHE A 33 3.72 10.90 18.52
CA PHE A 33 4.08 9.86 19.47
C PHE A 33 3.10 9.79 20.66
N GLU A 34 2.66 10.94 21.17
CA GLU A 34 1.63 10.98 22.21
C GLU A 34 0.30 10.37 21.72
N ALA A 35 -0.09 10.63 20.47
CA ALA A 35 -1.27 10.01 19.88
C ALA A 35 -1.09 8.49 19.66
N GLN A 36 0.12 8.07 19.32
CA GLN A 36 0.50 6.66 19.17
C GLN A 36 0.41 5.91 20.50
N GLU A 37 0.92 6.49 21.59
CA GLU A 37 0.87 5.91 22.95
C GLU A 37 -0.57 5.77 23.47
N ARG A 38 -1.46 6.70 23.10
CA ARG A 38 -2.88 6.66 23.48
C ARG A 38 -3.68 5.62 22.69
N ALA A 39 -3.20 5.21 21.53
CA ALA A 39 -3.91 4.26 20.68
C ALA A 39 -3.70 2.82 21.17
N THR A 40 -4.78 2.04 21.26
CA THR A 40 -4.72 0.62 21.59
C THR A 40 -4.04 -0.22 20.53
N GLU A 41 -4.16 0.20 19.26
CA GLU A 41 -3.58 -0.49 18.11
C GLU A 41 -2.98 0.55 17.15
N PRO A 42 -1.93 0.20 16.38
CA PRO A 42 -1.30 1.13 15.45
C PRO A 42 -2.27 1.76 14.43
N GLU A 43 -3.31 1.03 14.04
CA GLU A 43 -4.34 1.49 13.08
C GLU A 43 -5.32 2.50 13.70
N ASN A 44 -5.40 2.57 15.02
CA ASN A 44 -6.31 3.47 15.75
C ASN A 44 -5.70 4.86 15.98
N VAL A 45 -4.45 5.09 15.56
CA VAL A 45 -3.82 6.41 15.61
C VAL A 45 -4.58 7.36 14.67
N PRO A 46 -5.05 8.53 15.14
CA PRO A 46 -5.76 9.47 14.30
C PRO A 46 -4.91 9.88 13.07
N PRO A 47 -5.44 9.78 11.85
CA PRO A 47 -4.69 10.08 10.64
C PRO A 47 -4.37 11.57 10.50
N VAL A 48 -5.07 12.45 11.23
CA VAL A 48 -4.84 13.90 11.24
C VAL A 48 -4.74 14.36 12.69
N ILE A 49 -3.61 14.96 13.07
CA ILE A 49 -3.33 15.44 14.43
C ILE A 49 -3.01 16.95 14.36
N PRO A 50 -3.82 17.81 14.99
CA PRO A 50 -3.52 19.24 15.09
C PRO A 50 -2.42 19.49 16.12
N THR A 51 -1.52 20.42 15.81
CA THR A 51 -0.50 20.96 16.73
C THR A 51 -0.62 22.50 16.76
N PRO A 52 0.07 23.22 17.65
CA PRO A 52 -0.06 24.67 17.77
C PRO A 52 0.21 25.47 16.47
N HIS A 53 1.10 24.97 15.62
CA HIS A 53 1.57 25.68 14.42
C HIS A 53 1.53 24.85 13.14
N HIS A 54 1.26 23.55 13.24
CA HIS A 54 1.26 22.62 12.13
C HIS A 54 0.11 21.61 12.27
N TYR A 55 -0.20 20.89 11.20
CA TYR A 55 -0.97 19.66 11.26
C TYR A 55 -0.10 18.51 10.81
N LEU A 56 -0.22 17.38 11.50
CA LEU A 56 0.41 16.12 11.11
C LEU A 56 -0.64 15.27 10.41
N ILE A 57 -0.29 14.73 9.26
CA ILE A 57 -1.12 13.78 8.52
C ILE A 57 -0.32 12.51 8.35
N SER A 58 -0.86 11.37 8.79
CA SER A 58 -0.13 10.11 8.81
C SER A 58 -0.88 8.97 8.14
N VAL A 59 -0.12 8.05 7.54
CA VAL A 59 -0.61 6.75 7.08
C VAL A 59 0.31 5.65 7.58
N LEU A 60 -0.27 4.52 8.00
CA LEU A 60 0.47 3.32 8.40
C LEU A 60 0.47 2.30 7.25
N ARG A 61 1.65 1.95 6.74
CA ARG A 61 1.81 0.90 5.72
C ARG A 61 3.06 0.08 6.00
N HIS A 62 2.97 -1.24 5.85
CA HIS A 62 4.11 -2.16 6.07
C HIS A 62 4.83 -1.96 7.42
N ARG A 63 4.08 -1.63 8.48
CA ARG A 63 4.60 -1.30 9.84
C ARG A 63 5.50 -0.05 9.91
N ILE A 64 5.36 0.86 8.95
CA ILE A 64 6.04 2.15 8.92
C ILE A 64 4.96 3.24 8.89
N TYR A 65 5.08 4.24 9.76
CA TYR A 65 4.28 5.46 9.65
C TYR A 65 4.97 6.45 8.73
N PHE A 66 4.21 6.96 7.78
CA PHE A 66 4.59 8.07 6.92
C PHE A 66 3.86 9.29 7.46
N VAL A 67 4.59 10.21 8.08
CA VAL A 67 4.03 11.38 8.78
C VAL A 67 4.40 12.64 8.00
N ALA A 68 3.43 13.19 7.28
CA ALA A 68 3.56 14.48 6.61
C ALA A 68 3.24 15.63 7.58
N VAL A 69 4.00 16.72 7.48
CA VAL A 69 3.76 17.96 8.21
C VAL A 69 3.29 19.04 7.26
N ILE A 70 2.18 19.68 7.59
CA ILE A 70 1.64 20.84 6.86
C ILE A 70 1.53 22.04 7.81
N GLN A 71 1.79 23.24 7.31
CA GLN A 71 1.63 24.48 8.09
C GLN A 71 0.36 25.25 7.74
N SER A 72 -0.13 25.09 6.52
CA SER A 72 -1.37 25.70 6.03
C SER A 72 -2.43 24.63 5.80
N GLU A 73 -3.70 25.01 5.96
CA GLU A 73 -4.82 24.14 5.66
C GLU A 73 -4.78 23.69 4.20
N VAL A 74 -4.86 22.39 3.98
CA VAL A 74 -5.01 21.72 2.68
C VAL A 74 -5.98 20.55 2.86
N PRO A 75 -6.71 20.14 1.81
CA PRO A 75 -7.57 18.96 1.90
C PRO A 75 -6.78 17.73 2.39
N PRO A 76 -7.15 17.10 3.53
CA PRO A 76 -6.34 16.01 4.08
C PRO A 76 -6.18 14.82 3.13
N LEU A 77 -7.23 14.52 2.36
CA LEU A 77 -7.21 13.44 1.35
C LEU A 77 -6.12 13.63 0.30
N PHE A 78 -5.79 14.87 -0.06
CA PHE A 78 -4.69 15.16 -1.01
C PHE A 78 -3.34 14.72 -0.44
N VAL A 79 -3.10 14.95 0.85
CA VAL A 79 -1.86 14.55 1.52
C VAL A 79 -1.83 13.03 1.73
N ILE A 80 -2.94 12.43 2.15
CA ILE A 80 -3.07 10.98 2.33
C ILE A 80 -2.80 10.23 1.02
N GLU A 81 -3.40 10.69 -0.09
CA GLU A 81 -3.18 10.11 -1.41
C GLU A 81 -1.71 10.20 -1.83
N PHE A 82 -1.07 11.37 -1.63
CA PHE A 82 0.35 11.52 -1.90
C PHE A 82 1.21 10.55 -1.09
N LEU A 83 0.92 10.37 0.21
CA LEU A 83 1.63 9.43 1.06
C LEU A 83 1.46 7.97 0.57
N HIS A 84 0.26 7.59 0.12
CA HIS A 84 0.06 6.28 -0.51
C HIS A 84 0.86 6.12 -1.80
N ARG A 85 0.92 7.16 -2.65
CA ARG A 85 1.76 7.15 -3.85
C ARG A 85 3.24 6.99 -3.51
N VAL A 86 3.74 7.61 -2.44
CA VAL A 86 5.13 7.40 -1.98
C VAL A 86 5.37 5.94 -1.60
N VAL A 87 4.46 5.33 -0.83
CA VAL A 87 4.56 3.91 -0.44
C VAL A 87 4.60 3.00 -1.67
N ASP A 88 3.70 3.23 -2.64
CA ASP A 88 3.61 2.42 -3.85
C ASP A 88 4.85 2.58 -4.74
N THR A 89 5.38 3.80 -4.85
CA THR A 89 6.65 4.06 -5.56
C THR A 89 7.80 3.28 -4.92
N PHE A 90 7.93 3.31 -3.58
CA PHE A 90 8.97 2.55 -2.90
C PHE A 90 8.81 1.04 -3.13
N GLN A 91 7.58 0.53 -3.08
CA GLN A 91 7.32 -0.87 -3.34
C GLN A 91 7.65 -1.25 -4.80
N ASP A 92 7.35 -0.40 -5.77
CA ASP A 92 7.63 -0.66 -7.18
C ASP A 92 9.12 -0.50 -7.55
N TYR A 93 9.87 0.30 -6.81
CA TYR A 93 11.33 0.44 -6.98
C TYR A 93 12.14 -0.65 -6.29
N PHE A 94 11.74 -1.02 -5.07
CA PHE A 94 12.52 -1.92 -4.21
C PHE A 94 11.91 -3.31 -4.09
N GLY A 95 10.71 -3.55 -4.65
CA GLY A 95 9.93 -4.78 -4.54
C GLY A 95 9.20 -4.92 -3.19
N VAL A 96 9.77 -4.36 -2.12
CA VAL A 96 9.20 -4.33 -0.77
C VAL A 96 9.38 -2.95 -0.15
N CYS A 97 8.43 -2.54 0.68
CA CYS A 97 8.52 -1.29 1.44
C CYS A 97 8.81 -1.63 2.91
N THR A 98 10.10 -1.80 3.26
CA THR A 98 10.55 -2.11 4.62
C THR A 98 11.64 -1.13 5.06
N GLU A 99 11.86 -1.00 6.37
CA GLU A 99 12.90 -0.10 6.91
C GLU A 99 14.29 -0.42 6.34
N ALA A 100 14.64 -1.71 6.25
CA ALA A 100 15.90 -2.16 5.67
C ALA A 100 16.03 -1.74 4.19
N ALA A 101 15.01 -2.03 3.38
CA ALA A 101 15.03 -1.69 1.95
C ALA A 101 15.13 -0.17 1.71
N ILE A 102 14.47 0.65 2.54
CA ILE A 102 14.55 2.12 2.45
C ILE A 102 15.95 2.61 2.87
N LYS A 103 16.51 2.08 3.96
CA LYS A 103 17.86 2.44 4.43
C LYS A 103 18.96 2.04 3.44
N ASP A 104 18.86 0.85 2.86
CA ASP A 104 19.82 0.35 1.87
C ASP A 104 19.82 1.17 0.58
N ASN A 105 18.71 1.85 0.28
CA ASN A 105 18.52 2.65 -0.94
C ASN A 105 18.29 4.15 -0.66
N VAL A 106 18.81 4.67 0.45
CA VAL A 106 18.49 6.03 0.95
C VAL A 106 18.72 7.13 -0.08
N VAL A 107 19.75 7.02 -0.92
CA VAL A 107 20.04 8.02 -1.97
C VAL A 107 18.90 8.07 -3.00
N VAL A 108 18.49 6.90 -3.52
CA VAL A 108 17.38 6.79 -4.48
C VAL A 108 16.07 7.25 -3.83
N VAL A 109 15.87 6.95 -2.55
CA VAL A 109 14.70 7.43 -1.80
C VAL A 109 14.64 8.96 -1.78
N TYR A 110 15.75 9.64 -1.49
CA TYR A 110 15.78 11.10 -1.51
C TYR A 110 15.55 11.67 -2.91
N GLU A 111 16.18 11.10 -3.93
CA GLU A 111 15.96 11.50 -5.34
C GLU A 111 14.48 11.36 -5.72
N LEU A 112 13.84 10.24 -5.36
CA LEU A 112 12.42 10.01 -5.62
C LEU A 112 11.54 11.02 -4.90
N LEU A 113 11.80 11.28 -3.62
CA LEU A 113 11.03 12.23 -2.84
C LEU A 113 11.16 13.67 -3.35
N GLU A 114 12.31 14.04 -3.92
CA GLU A 114 12.52 15.34 -4.57
C GLU A 114 11.77 15.45 -5.90
N GLU A 115 11.79 14.39 -6.72
CA GLU A 115 11.07 14.40 -8.00
C GLU A 115 9.54 14.31 -7.83
N MET A 116 9.09 13.59 -6.80
CA MET A 116 7.65 13.40 -6.53
C MET A 116 6.98 14.66 -5.97
N LEU A 117 7.72 15.54 -5.28
CA LEU A 117 7.17 16.70 -4.60
C LEU A 117 8.10 17.91 -4.73
N ASP A 118 7.61 18.98 -5.33
CA ASP A 118 8.34 20.24 -5.45
C ASP A 118 7.65 21.34 -4.64
N ASN A 119 8.41 22.02 -3.78
CA ASN A 119 7.94 23.11 -2.90
C ASN A 119 6.64 22.80 -2.12
N GLY A 120 6.39 21.53 -1.82
CA GLY A 120 5.20 21.06 -1.10
C GLY A 120 3.97 20.74 -1.95
N PHE A 121 4.13 20.70 -3.28
CA PHE A 121 3.13 20.24 -4.25
C PHE A 121 3.60 18.97 -4.97
N PRO A 122 2.76 17.92 -5.08
CA PRO A 122 3.07 16.75 -5.88
C PRO A 122 3.25 17.13 -7.36
N LEU A 123 4.33 16.67 -7.96
CA LEU A 123 4.68 16.91 -9.36
C LEU A 123 4.59 15.60 -10.17
N ALA A 124 5.63 14.77 -10.11
CA ALA A 124 5.71 13.51 -10.86
C ALA A 124 5.48 12.32 -9.92
N THR A 125 4.26 11.77 -9.89
CA THR A 125 3.93 10.60 -9.06
C THR A 125 3.76 9.31 -9.86
N GLU A 126 3.86 9.39 -11.18
CA GLU A 126 3.72 8.24 -12.08
C GLU A 126 5.01 7.43 -12.16
N SER A 127 4.94 6.15 -11.78
CA SER A 127 6.11 5.26 -11.76
C SER A 127 6.85 5.20 -13.11
N ASN A 128 6.13 5.18 -14.23
CA ASN A 128 6.77 5.10 -15.55
C ASN A 128 7.66 6.31 -15.85
N ILE A 129 7.24 7.50 -15.41
CA ILE A 129 7.98 8.76 -15.53
C ILE A 129 9.15 8.75 -14.56
N LEU A 130 8.90 8.42 -13.30
CA LEU A 130 9.94 8.33 -12.27
C LEU A 130 11.06 7.38 -12.71
N LYS A 131 10.72 6.20 -13.26
CA LYS A 131 11.71 5.18 -13.69
C LYS A 131 12.56 5.60 -14.88
N GLU A 132 12.11 6.60 -15.65
CA GLU A 132 12.90 7.20 -16.73
C GLU A 132 13.90 8.23 -16.18
N LEU A 133 13.48 9.02 -15.18
CA LEU A 133 14.30 10.05 -14.52
C LEU A 133 15.32 9.44 -13.56
N ILE A 134 14.84 8.54 -12.69
CA ILE A 134 15.56 7.91 -11.59
C ILE A 134 15.46 6.40 -11.80
N LYS A 135 16.54 5.79 -12.27
CA LYS A 135 16.52 4.38 -12.65
C LYS A 135 16.50 3.48 -11.41
N PRO A 136 15.64 2.45 -11.34
CA PRO A 136 15.62 1.54 -10.21
C PRO A 136 16.95 0.81 -9.97
N PRO A 137 17.34 0.58 -8.71
CA PRO A 137 18.53 -0.19 -8.37
C PRO A 137 18.27 -1.68 -8.67
N THR A 138 18.75 -2.18 -9.81
CA THR A 138 18.69 -3.62 -10.14
C THR A 138 20.03 -4.28 -9.81
N ILE A 139 20.00 -5.49 -9.23
CA ILE A 139 21.19 -6.24 -8.74
C ILE A 139 22.34 -6.31 -9.76
N LEU A 140 22.04 -6.54 -11.04
CA LEU A 140 23.07 -6.61 -12.10
C LEU A 140 23.74 -5.26 -12.39
N ARG A 141 23.09 -4.15 -12.06
CA ARG A 141 23.54 -2.80 -12.40
C ARG A 141 24.39 -2.17 -11.31
N THR A 142 24.17 -2.53 -10.05
CA THR A 142 25.06 -2.15 -8.93
C THR A 142 26.50 -2.56 -9.23
N MET A 143 26.71 -3.74 -9.81
CA MET A 143 28.04 -4.21 -10.23
C MET A 143 28.61 -3.40 -11.41
N VAL A 144 27.79 -2.94 -12.35
CA VAL A 144 28.25 -2.16 -13.52
C VAL A 144 28.56 -0.72 -13.14
N ASN A 145 27.79 -0.10 -12.24
CA ASN A 145 28.02 1.28 -11.81
C ASN A 145 29.31 1.41 -10.97
N THR A 146 29.63 0.40 -10.15
CA THR A 146 30.92 0.34 -9.42
C THR A 146 32.13 0.28 -10.36
N ILE A 147 31.96 -0.30 -11.56
CA ILE A 147 33.05 -0.48 -12.53
C ILE A 147 33.15 0.71 -13.50
N THR A 148 32.05 1.41 -13.78
CA THR A 148 31.97 2.44 -14.83
C THR A 148 31.85 3.88 -14.31
N GLY A 149 31.55 4.10 -13.02
CA GLY A 149 31.41 5.44 -12.44
C GLY A 149 30.19 6.22 -12.96
N SER A 150 29.21 5.54 -13.56
CA SER A 150 28.02 6.16 -14.14
C SER A 150 26.95 6.50 -13.09
N THR A 151 26.23 7.61 -13.28
CA THR A 151 25.18 8.11 -12.38
C THR A 151 23.82 7.42 -12.63
N ASN A 152 22.94 7.44 -11.62
CA ASN A 152 21.61 6.81 -11.69
C ASN A 152 20.54 7.69 -12.37
N VAL A 153 20.87 8.95 -12.67
CA VAL A 153 19.97 9.93 -13.27
C VAL A 153 19.96 9.78 -14.80
N GLY A 154 18.78 9.82 -15.41
CA GLY A 154 18.62 9.81 -16.87
C GLY A 154 19.15 11.09 -17.53
N GLU A 155 19.90 10.97 -18.63
CA GLU A 155 20.39 12.13 -19.41
C GLU A 155 19.31 12.76 -20.32
N GLN A 156 18.20 12.07 -20.55
CA GLN A 156 17.10 12.54 -21.40
C GLN A 156 15.81 12.67 -20.58
N LEU A 157 15.12 13.79 -20.78
CA LEU A 157 13.82 14.05 -20.14
C LEU A 157 12.76 13.05 -20.66
N PRO A 158 11.87 12.55 -19.79
CA PRO A 158 10.79 11.64 -20.16
C PRO A 158 9.88 12.27 -21.20
N THR A 159 9.62 11.56 -22.30
CA THR A 159 8.62 12.00 -23.29
C THR A 159 7.20 12.04 -22.72
N GLY A 160 6.96 11.35 -21.59
CA GLY A 160 5.68 11.31 -20.89
C GLY A 160 5.35 12.53 -20.02
N GLN A 161 6.32 13.36 -19.62
CA GLN A 161 6.08 14.47 -18.67
C GLN A 161 5.12 15.55 -19.22
N LEU A 162 5.07 15.75 -20.54
CA LEU A 162 4.16 16.68 -21.21
C LEU A 162 2.95 15.98 -21.85
N SER A 163 2.81 14.67 -21.64
CA SER A 163 1.72 13.88 -22.21
C SER A 163 0.45 14.08 -21.40
N VAL A 164 -0.70 14.16 -22.07
CA VAL A 164 -2.03 14.06 -21.44
C VAL A 164 -2.34 12.65 -20.92
N VAL A 165 -1.47 11.68 -21.19
CA VAL A 165 -1.53 10.28 -20.73
C VAL A 165 -0.21 9.92 -20.04
N PRO A 166 0.11 10.52 -18.88
CA PRO A 166 1.42 10.39 -18.23
C PRO A 166 1.70 8.98 -17.68
N TRP A 167 0.66 8.19 -17.43
CA TRP A 167 0.77 6.80 -16.95
C TRP A 167 1.21 5.80 -18.03
N ARG A 168 1.25 6.17 -19.33
CA ARG A 168 1.58 5.26 -20.44
C ARG A 168 2.74 5.78 -21.28
N ARG A 169 3.78 4.96 -21.45
CA ARG A 169 4.90 5.24 -22.36
C ARG A 169 4.46 5.27 -23.83
N THR A 170 5.09 6.14 -24.61
CA THR A 170 4.86 6.21 -26.05
C THR A 170 5.60 5.08 -26.77
N GLY A 171 5.07 4.62 -27.90
CA GLY A 171 5.75 3.64 -28.77
C GLY A 171 5.92 2.23 -28.19
N VAL A 172 5.23 1.87 -27.11
CA VAL A 172 5.26 0.51 -26.53
C VAL A 172 4.76 -0.51 -27.55
N LYS A 173 5.56 -1.55 -27.80
CA LYS A 173 5.24 -2.66 -28.71
C LYS A 173 5.38 -3.99 -28.00
N TYR A 174 4.43 -4.88 -28.25
CA TYR A 174 4.46 -6.26 -27.77
C TYR A 174 4.43 -7.23 -28.93
N THR A 175 5.09 -8.39 -28.78
CA THR A 175 5.01 -9.50 -29.74
C THR A 175 3.59 -10.05 -29.81
N ASN A 176 2.97 -10.25 -28.64
CA ASN A 176 1.59 -10.65 -28.48
C ASN A 176 0.84 -9.52 -27.79
N ASN A 177 -0.23 -9.04 -28.41
CA ASN A 177 -1.07 -8.01 -27.82
C ASN A 177 -2.26 -8.68 -27.14
N GLU A 178 -2.29 -8.62 -25.82
CA GLU A 178 -3.28 -9.28 -24.99
C GLU A 178 -3.80 -8.30 -23.94
N ALA A 179 -5.10 -8.34 -23.67
CA ALA A 179 -5.74 -7.56 -22.62
C ALA A 179 -6.46 -8.50 -21.67
N TYR A 180 -6.08 -8.45 -20.39
CA TYR A 180 -6.66 -9.26 -19.33
C TYR A 180 -7.41 -8.37 -18.33
N PHE A 181 -8.59 -8.83 -17.93
CA PHE A 181 -9.41 -8.18 -16.91
C PHE A 181 -9.64 -9.16 -15.78
N ASP A 182 -9.14 -8.79 -14.60
CA ASP A 182 -9.47 -9.48 -13.36
C ASP A 182 -10.56 -8.69 -12.64
N VAL A 183 -11.77 -9.27 -12.59
CA VAL A 183 -12.86 -8.74 -11.77
C VAL A 183 -12.74 -9.40 -10.41
N VAL A 184 -12.18 -8.66 -9.45
CA VAL A 184 -11.97 -9.12 -8.08
C VAL A 184 -12.98 -8.47 -7.17
N GLU A 185 -13.79 -9.29 -6.49
CA GLU A 185 -14.73 -8.83 -5.47
C GLU A 185 -14.24 -9.22 -4.08
N GLU A 186 -14.38 -8.26 -3.15
CA GLU A 186 -14.02 -8.40 -1.74
C GLU A 186 -15.27 -8.13 -0.88
N ILE A 187 -15.35 -8.80 0.28
CA ILE A 187 -16.46 -8.66 1.23
C ILE A 187 -15.88 -8.28 2.61
N ASP A 188 -16.24 -7.09 3.12
CA ASP A 188 -15.63 -6.47 4.31
C ASP A 188 -16.52 -6.44 5.56
N GLY A 189 -15.89 -6.32 6.74
CA GLY A 189 -16.45 -6.33 8.10
C GLY A 189 -15.38 -6.01 9.15
N THR A 190 -15.70 -5.80 10.44
CA THR A 190 -14.72 -5.38 11.48
C THR A 190 -14.85 -6.12 12.84
N TYR A 191 -13.70 -6.35 13.52
CA TYR A 191 -13.44 -6.19 14.98
C TYR A 191 -11.95 -6.48 15.34
N THR A 192 -11.58 -6.23 16.62
CA THR A 192 -10.33 -6.62 17.33
C THR A 192 -10.57 -7.06 18.80
N PHE A 193 -9.86 -8.11 19.26
CA PHE A 193 -8.91 -8.13 20.39
C PHE A 193 -8.37 -9.55 20.62
N ASP A 194 -7.08 -9.66 20.99
CA ASP A 194 -6.46 -10.93 21.37
C ASP A 194 -5.24 -10.74 22.28
N PRO A 195 -5.17 -11.40 23.45
CA PRO A 195 -3.92 -11.43 24.19
C PRO A 195 -3.24 -12.80 24.35
N VAL A 196 -3.77 -13.93 23.83
CA VAL A 196 -3.05 -15.25 23.89
C VAL A 196 -3.35 -16.19 22.68
N THR A 197 -4.22 -15.81 21.75
CA THR A 197 -4.63 -16.46 20.48
C THR A 197 -5.26 -17.85 20.56
N LYS A 198 -6.21 -18.07 21.48
CA LYS A 198 -6.99 -19.32 21.55
C LYS A 198 -7.91 -19.56 20.31
N MET A 199 -7.34 -19.70 19.11
CA MET A 199 -8.02 -19.85 17.81
C MET A 199 -7.94 -21.28 17.26
N LEU A 200 -9.04 -21.73 16.64
CA LEU A 200 -9.14 -22.98 15.88
C LEU A 200 -9.22 -22.67 14.38
N THR A 201 -8.24 -23.13 13.60
CA THR A 201 -8.25 -22.98 12.13
C THR A 201 -8.79 -24.25 11.48
N TRP A 202 -9.83 -24.10 10.65
CA TRP A 202 -10.37 -25.19 9.82
C TRP A 202 -10.13 -24.89 8.34
N ASP A 203 -9.24 -25.66 7.72
CA ASP A 203 -9.04 -25.60 6.27
C ASP A 203 -10.07 -26.51 5.57
N VAL A 204 -10.92 -25.88 4.77
CA VAL A 204 -11.89 -26.56 3.92
C VAL A 204 -11.42 -26.41 2.49
N GLY A 205 -11.03 -27.53 1.87
CA GLY A 205 -10.67 -27.58 0.46
C GLY A 205 -11.86 -27.30 -0.47
N LYS A 206 -11.89 -27.93 -1.65
CA LYS A 206 -12.96 -27.69 -2.63
C LYS A 206 -14.33 -28.10 -2.07
N ILE A 207 -15.21 -27.13 -1.84
CA ILE A 207 -16.58 -27.37 -1.38
C ILE A 207 -17.40 -28.00 -2.51
N ASN A 208 -18.02 -29.13 -2.21
CA ASN A 208 -18.98 -29.80 -3.07
C ASN A 208 -20.40 -29.48 -2.59
N PRO A 209 -21.27 -28.82 -3.39
CA PRO A 209 -22.61 -28.44 -2.96
C PRO A 209 -23.50 -29.62 -2.51
N GLN A 210 -23.25 -30.83 -3.04
CA GLN A 210 -24.00 -32.04 -2.68
C GLN A 210 -23.59 -32.62 -1.31
N LYS A 211 -22.42 -32.24 -0.78
CA LYS A 211 -21.95 -32.70 0.53
C LYS A 211 -21.22 -31.57 1.24
N LEU A 212 -21.98 -30.78 2.00
CA LEU A 212 -21.43 -29.68 2.76
C LEU A 212 -20.50 -30.18 3.87
N PRO A 213 -19.32 -29.58 4.03
CA PRO A 213 -18.39 -29.92 5.10
C PRO A 213 -19.00 -29.50 6.45
N SER A 214 -18.76 -30.29 7.50
CA SER A 214 -19.24 -30.00 8.85
C SER A 214 -18.18 -30.34 9.89
N LEU A 215 -18.04 -29.49 10.91
CA LEU A 215 -17.15 -29.69 12.04
C LEU A 215 -17.98 -29.75 13.32
N LYS A 216 -17.78 -30.79 14.13
CA LYS A 216 -18.40 -30.96 15.46
C LYS A 216 -17.30 -31.32 16.46
N GLY A 217 -17.33 -30.72 17.65
CA GLY A 217 -16.34 -30.96 18.69
C GLY A 217 -16.90 -30.70 20.08
N THR A 218 -16.19 -31.18 21.11
CA THR A 218 -16.48 -30.91 22.52
C THR A 218 -15.25 -30.25 23.15
N MET A 219 -15.45 -29.23 23.98
CA MET A 219 -14.39 -28.55 24.71
C MET A 219 -14.54 -28.85 26.20
N SER A 220 -13.49 -29.40 26.81
CA SER A 220 -13.44 -29.66 28.26
C SER A 220 -12.55 -28.63 28.94
N LEU A 221 -13.05 -28.01 30.01
CA LEU A 221 -12.32 -27.00 30.77
C LEU A 221 -11.68 -27.65 32.01
N GLN A 222 -10.48 -27.18 32.40
CA GLN A 222 -9.87 -27.60 33.66
C GLN A 222 -10.64 -27.02 34.85
N ALA A 223 -10.69 -27.76 35.97
CA ALA A 223 -11.38 -27.30 37.18
C ALA A 223 -10.79 -25.97 37.67
N GLY A 224 -11.64 -24.95 37.81
CA GLY A 224 -11.24 -23.59 38.19
C GLY A 224 -10.90 -22.66 37.01
N ALA A 225 -10.93 -23.14 35.77
CA ALA A 225 -10.75 -22.27 34.60
C ALA A 225 -11.93 -21.30 34.43
N SER A 226 -11.64 -20.08 33.96
CA SER A 226 -12.67 -19.10 33.62
C SER A 226 -13.56 -19.61 32.49
N LYS A 227 -14.85 -19.24 32.56
CA LYS A 227 -15.81 -19.56 31.50
C LYS A 227 -15.32 -18.95 30.17
N PRO A 228 -15.25 -19.73 29.08
CA PRO A 228 -14.90 -19.20 27.76
C PRO A 228 -15.98 -18.24 27.27
N ASP A 229 -15.59 -17.37 26.33
CA ASP A 229 -16.48 -16.40 25.71
C ASP A 229 -17.72 -17.08 25.10
N GLU A 230 -18.89 -16.50 25.33
CA GLU A 230 -20.18 -17.06 24.92
C GLU A 230 -20.46 -16.84 23.42
N ASN A 231 -19.81 -15.84 22.80
CA ASN A 231 -20.09 -15.44 21.41
C ASN A 231 -18.80 -15.40 20.56
N PRO A 232 -18.16 -16.56 20.26
CA PRO A 232 -16.96 -16.57 19.46
C PRO A 232 -17.24 -16.03 18.05
N THR A 233 -16.38 -15.13 17.56
CA THR A 233 -16.50 -14.67 16.17
C THR A 233 -15.67 -15.56 15.25
N ILE A 234 -16.32 -16.06 14.20
CA ILE A 234 -15.71 -16.93 13.19
C ILE A 234 -15.24 -16.07 12.01
N ASN A 235 -13.93 -15.99 11.81
CA ASN A 235 -13.34 -15.36 10.62
C ASN A 235 -13.36 -16.35 9.45
N ILE A 236 -13.86 -15.94 8.28
CA ILE A 236 -13.90 -16.78 7.08
C ILE A 236 -12.97 -16.20 6.02
N GLN A 237 -12.02 -17.02 5.58
CA GLN A 237 -11.24 -16.75 4.37
C GLN A 237 -11.76 -17.65 3.25
N LEU A 238 -12.12 -17.06 2.11
CA LEU A 238 -12.61 -17.80 0.94
C LEU A 238 -12.00 -17.25 -0.34
N LYS A 239 -11.92 -18.11 -1.35
CA LYS A 239 -11.55 -17.74 -2.72
C LYS A 239 -12.35 -18.57 -3.70
N ILE A 240 -13.22 -17.91 -4.46
CA ILE A 240 -14.07 -18.52 -5.48
C ILE A 240 -13.58 -18.04 -6.84
N GLN A 241 -13.06 -18.96 -7.64
CA GLN A 241 -12.64 -18.67 -9.01
C GLN A 241 -13.84 -18.68 -9.96
N GLN A 242 -13.76 -17.86 -11.02
CA GLN A 242 -14.76 -17.77 -12.09
C GLN A 242 -16.16 -17.36 -11.60
N MET A 243 -16.22 -16.54 -10.53
CA MET A 243 -17.48 -16.03 -9.98
C MET A 243 -17.32 -14.56 -9.55
N ALA A 244 -18.36 -13.78 -9.81
CA ALA A 244 -18.63 -12.48 -9.23
C ALA A 244 -19.95 -12.57 -8.48
N ILE A 245 -19.92 -12.47 -7.16
CA ILE A 245 -21.06 -12.62 -6.26
C ILE A 245 -22.06 -11.47 -6.42
N SER A 246 -21.61 -10.28 -6.85
CA SER A 246 -22.50 -9.16 -7.15
C SER A 246 -23.35 -9.37 -8.41
N GLY A 247 -22.99 -10.36 -9.24
CA GLY A 247 -23.58 -10.55 -10.56
C GLY A 247 -23.02 -9.63 -11.64
N LEU A 248 -21.98 -8.83 -11.35
CA LEU A 248 -21.28 -8.01 -12.33
C LEU A 248 -20.75 -8.86 -13.49
N LYS A 249 -21.02 -8.41 -14.73
CA LYS A 249 -20.56 -9.06 -15.95
C LYS A 249 -19.93 -8.03 -16.88
N VAL A 250 -18.71 -8.31 -17.33
CA VAL A 250 -18.07 -7.58 -18.43
C VAL A 250 -18.77 -7.98 -19.72
N ASN A 251 -19.60 -7.09 -20.25
CA ASN A 251 -20.34 -7.33 -21.48
C ASN A 251 -19.43 -7.23 -22.72
N ARG A 252 -18.67 -6.14 -22.83
CA ARG A 252 -17.84 -5.85 -24.00
C ARG A 252 -16.66 -4.97 -23.61
N LEU A 253 -15.54 -5.18 -24.31
CA LEU A 253 -14.35 -4.32 -24.28
C LEU A 253 -14.07 -3.87 -25.71
N ASP A 254 -13.99 -2.57 -25.93
CA ASP A 254 -13.62 -1.97 -27.22
C ASP A 254 -12.24 -1.32 -27.13
N MET A 255 -11.47 -1.46 -28.21
CA MET A 255 -10.19 -0.77 -28.35
C MET A 255 -10.18 0.05 -29.63
N TYR A 256 -9.73 1.28 -29.48
CA TYR A 256 -9.65 2.29 -30.53
C TYR A 256 -8.19 2.77 -30.66
N GLY A 257 -7.83 3.29 -31.83
CA GLY A 257 -6.50 3.87 -32.07
C GLY A 257 -5.39 2.87 -32.38
N GLU A 258 -5.68 1.57 -32.40
CA GLU A 258 -4.70 0.51 -32.68
C GLU A 258 -5.12 -0.31 -33.90
N LYS A 259 -4.15 -0.69 -34.75
CA LYS A 259 -4.42 -1.47 -35.98
C LYS A 259 -4.59 -2.97 -35.74
N TYR A 260 -4.14 -3.47 -34.59
CA TYR A 260 -4.21 -4.88 -34.24
C TYR A 260 -5.51 -5.22 -33.49
N LYS A 261 -5.91 -6.50 -33.55
CA LYS A 261 -6.99 -7.06 -32.73
C LYS A 261 -6.36 -7.91 -31.63
N PRO A 262 -6.26 -7.41 -30.39
CA PRO A 262 -5.63 -8.18 -29.34
C PRO A 262 -6.57 -9.28 -28.82
N PHE A 263 -5.97 -10.29 -28.21
CA PHE A 263 -6.71 -11.28 -27.45
C PHE A 263 -7.31 -10.62 -26.20
N LYS A 264 -8.54 -11.00 -25.85
CA LYS A 264 -9.28 -10.45 -24.69
C LYS A 264 -9.63 -11.59 -23.75
N GLY A 265 -9.05 -11.58 -22.56
CA GLY A 265 -9.34 -12.53 -21.49
C GLY A 265 -10.08 -11.84 -20.34
N ILE A 266 -11.10 -12.50 -19.79
CA ILE A 266 -11.78 -12.05 -18.57
C ILE A 266 -11.72 -13.18 -17.55
N LYS A 267 -11.41 -12.84 -16.32
CA LYS A 267 -11.42 -13.74 -15.19
C LYS A 267 -12.18 -13.09 -14.04
N TYR A 268 -13.12 -13.83 -13.48
CA TYR A 268 -13.84 -13.41 -12.29
C TYR A 268 -13.26 -14.11 -11.07
N MET A 269 -13.19 -13.40 -9.95
CA MET A 269 -12.73 -13.96 -8.69
C MET A 269 -13.40 -13.24 -7.52
N THR A 270 -14.08 -13.99 -6.67
CA THR A 270 -14.52 -13.48 -5.37
C THR A 270 -13.54 -13.99 -4.32
N LYS A 271 -13.07 -13.12 -3.45
CA LYS A 271 -12.29 -13.50 -2.27
C LYS A 271 -12.91 -12.90 -1.02
N ALA A 272 -12.67 -13.53 0.13
CA ALA A 272 -12.97 -12.89 1.40
C ALA A 272 -12.13 -11.62 1.51
N GLY A 273 -12.79 -10.50 1.82
CA GLY A 273 -12.15 -9.40 2.53
C GLY A 273 -12.15 -9.75 4.01
N LYS A 274 -12.62 -8.84 4.86
CA LYS A 274 -12.81 -9.14 6.30
C LYS A 274 -14.21 -9.72 6.57
N PHE A 275 -14.39 -11.02 6.31
CA PHE A 275 -15.69 -11.71 6.49
C PHE A 275 -15.80 -12.43 7.84
N GLN A 276 -16.81 -12.11 8.65
CA GLN A 276 -16.95 -12.59 10.02
C GLN A 276 -18.38 -13.00 10.35
N VAL A 277 -18.56 -14.13 11.04
CA VAL A 277 -19.86 -14.62 11.53
C VAL A 277 -19.84 -14.60 13.05
N ARG A 278 -20.80 -13.90 13.66
CA ARG A 278 -21.01 -13.90 15.12
C ARG A 278 -22.09 -14.93 15.45
N THR A 279 -21.79 -15.85 16.36
CA THR A 279 -22.74 -16.85 16.87
C THR A 279 -23.34 -16.42 18.19
#